data_AF-A0A5J6PBN9-F1
#
_entry.id   AF-A0A5J6PBN9-F1
#
_cell.length_a   1.000
_cell.length_b   1.000
_cell.length_c   1.000
_cell.angle_alpha   90.00
_cell.angle_beta   90.00
_cell.angle_gamma   90.00
#
_symmetry.space_group_name_H-M   'P 1'
#
loop_
_entity.id
_entity.type
_entity.pdbx_description
1 polymer ?
#
loop_
_entity_poly.entity_id
_entity_poly.type
_entity_poly.pdbx_seq_one_letter_code
_entity_poly.pdbx_strand_id
1 'polypeptide(L)'
;MEVIVIVGILIFIGSCVAFLHHYRMRSIALSRSDSDICRYARSFDYRNVDTKIMREVYNHVQEWAGKYEGIPFPVEADDCFDEIYKMDADDLEYMYADIAQKLGISTESPEANPYWNKVTTVKNLVLFLHNQPKVKDSRVA
;
A
#
# COMPACT_ATOMS: atom_id res chain seq x y z
N MET A 1 8.11 11.49 -39.74
CA MET A 1 9.34 11.76 -38.96
C MET A 1 8.99 12.33 -37.59
N GLU A 2 8.15 13.37 -37.53
CA GLU A 2 7.72 14.01 -36.28
C GLU A 2 7.06 13.04 -35.26
N VAL A 3 6.14 12.18 -35.71
CA VAL A 3 5.50 11.18 -34.83
C VAL A 3 6.51 10.22 -34.19
N ILE A 4 7.51 9.77 -34.97
CA ILE A 4 8.56 8.86 -34.48
C ILE A 4 9.43 9.56 -33.44
N VAL A 5 9.76 10.83 -33.66
CA VAL A 5 10.54 11.64 -32.70
C VAL A 5 9.75 11.83 -31.40
N ILE A 6 8.46 12.17 -31.48
CA ILE A 6 7.59 12.34 -30.30
C ILE A 6 7.51 11.04 -29.49
N VAL A 7 7.25 9.91 -30.16
CA VAL A 7 7.21 8.59 -29.50
C VAL A 7 8.55 8.26 -28.84
N GLY A 8 9.66 8.52 -29.53
CA GLY A 8 11.01 8.32 -28.97
C GLY A 8 11.25 9.15 -27.71
N ILE A 9 10.81 10.41 -27.70
CA ILE A 9 10.91 11.30 -26.54
C ILE A 9 10.05 10.77 -25.37
N LEU A 10 8.81 10.35 -25.61
CA LEU A 10 7.94 9.81 -24.55
C LEU A 10 8.52 8.54 -23.92
N ILE A 11 9.05 7.63 -24.74
CA ILE A 11 9.71 6.41 -24.25
C ILE A 11 10.96 6.76 -23.43
N PHE A 12 11.76 7.72 -23.89
CA PHE A 12 12.95 8.17 -23.16
C PHE A 12 12.59 8.78 -21.81
N ILE A 13 11.59 9.68 -21.77
CA ILE A 13 11.10 10.28 -20.52
C ILE A 13 10.59 9.19 -19.57
N GLY A 14 9.74 8.28 -20.05
CA GLY A 14 9.22 7.17 -19.23
C GLY A 14 10.34 6.30 -18.66
N SER A 15 11.36 5.99 -19.47
CA SER A 15 12.52 5.22 -19.04
C SER A 15 13.34 5.95 -17.95
N CYS A 16 13.57 7.26 -18.12
CA CYS A 16 14.24 8.08 -17.13
C CYS A 16 13.47 8.13 -15.80
N VAL A 17 12.15 8.32 -15.85
CA VAL A 17 11.29 8.33 -14.67
C VAL A 17 11.33 6.98 -13.95
N ALA A 18 11.19 5.88 -14.69
CA ALA A 18 11.25 4.53 -14.13
C ALA A 18 12.62 4.24 -13.49
N PHE A 19 13.71 4.66 -14.13
CA PHE A 19 15.07 4.50 -13.60
C PHE A 19 15.29 5.30 -12.30
N LEU A 20 14.86 6.56 -12.28
CA LEU A 20 14.94 7.41 -11.08
C LEU A 20 14.08 6.84 -9.95
N HIS A 21 12.88 6.38 -10.25
CA HIS A 21 11.99 5.73 -9.28
C HIS A 21 12.66 4.49 -8.67
N HIS A 22 13.21 3.61 -9.52
CA HIS A 22 13.90 2.41 -9.07
C HIS A 22 15.11 2.73 -8.18
N TYR A 23 15.93 3.72 -8.55
CA TYR A 23 17.07 4.14 -7.74
C TYR A 23 16.64 4.70 -6.37
N ARG A 24 15.58 5.50 -6.34
CA ARG A 24 15.03 6.06 -5.11
C ARG A 24 14.52 4.95 -4.18
N MET A 25 13.70 4.04 -4.70
CA MET A 25 13.16 2.93 -3.92
C MET A 25 14.26 2.01 -3.40
N ARG A 26 15.27 1.72 -4.22
CA ARG A 26 16.47 0.99 -3.80
C ARG A 26 17.18 1.69 -2.63
N SER A 27 17.38 3.01 -2.72
CA SER A 27 18.02 3.78 -1.66
C SER A 27 17.25 3.70 -0.34
N ILE A 28 15.92 3.83 -0.39
CA ILE A 28 15.05 3.70 0.80
C ILE A 28 15.16 2.29 1.38
N ALA A 29 15.05 1.25 0.54
CA ALA A 29 15.13 -0.14 0.98
C ALA A 29 16.46 -0.43 1.69
N LEU A 30 17.58 0.04 1.15
CA LEU A 30 18.91 -0.13 1.76
C LEU A 30 19.07 0.66 3.06
N SER A 31 18.51 1.88 3.14
CA SER A 31 18.54 2.70 4.37
C SER A 31 17.72 2.10 5.53
N ARG A 32 16.80 1.18 5.20
CA ARG A 32 15.89 0.51 6.13
C ARG A 32 16.21 -0.97 6.31
N SER A 33 17.46 -1.38 6.10
CA SER A 33 17.88 -2.79 6.18
C SER A 33 17.51 -3.50 7.51
N ASP A 34 17.39 -2.74 8.60
CA ASP A 34 16.98 -3.26 9.92
C ASP A 34 15.45 -3.23 10.17
N SER A 35 14.65 -2.74 9.22
CA SER A 35 13.20 -2.65 9.35
C SER A 35 12.53 -3.93 8.83
N ASP A 36 11.77 -4.59 9.71
CA ASP A 36 11.09 -5.85 9.44
C ASP A 36 9.59 -5.76 9.77
N ILE A 37 8.85 -6.82 9.45
CA ILE A 37 7.42 -6.93 9.78
C ILE A 37 7.16 -6.78 11.30
N CYS A 38 8.12 -7.13 12.15
CA CYS A 38 7.99 -6.97 13.59
C CYS A 38 8.06 -5.50 14.02
N ARG A 39 8.95 -4.70 13.43
CA ARG A 39 9.03 -3.26 13.64
C ARG A 39 7.76 -2.58 13.14
N TYR A 40 7.28 -2.96 11.96
CA TYR A 40 5.98 -2.55 11.45
C TYR A 40 4.84 -2.92 12.42
N ALA A 41 4.79 -4.16 12.92
CA ALA A 41 3.71 -4.55 13.83
C ALA A 41 3.75 -3.79 15.17
N ARG A 42 4.95 -3.44 15.66
CA ARG A 42 5.14 -2.69 16.92
C ARG A 42 4.69 -1.24 16.85
N SER A 43 4.51 -0.64 15.66
CA SER A 43 3.99 0.73 15.53
C SER A 43 2.46 0.82 15.70
N PHE A 44 1.78 -0.30 15.92
CA PHE A 44 0.36 -0.38 16.18
C PHE A 44 0.10 -0.81 17.62
N ASP A 45 -1.06 -0.41 18.15
CA ASP A 45 -1.60 -1.04 19.34
C ASP A 45 -2.18 -2.42 18.98
N TYR A 46 -1.29 -3.40 18.88
CA TYR A 46 -1.61 -4.77 18.43
C TYR A 46 -2.65 -5.49 19.30
N ARG A 47 -2.97 -4.97 20.50
CA ARG A 47 -4.04 -5.49 21.35
C ARG A 47 -5.43 -5.03 20.90
N ASN A 48 -5.49 -3.91 20.20
CA ASN A 48 -6.74 -3.25 19.79
C ASN A 48 -6.91 -3.18 18.26
N VAL A 49 -5.87 -3.49 17.48
CA VAL A 49 -5.94 -3.54 16.01
C VAL A 49 -5.90 -4.99 15.52
N ASP A 50 -6.74 -5.31 14.54
CA ASP A 50 -6.79 -6.65 13.94
C ASP A 50 -5.48 -7.00 13.23
N THR A 51 -4.73 -7.93 13.82
CA THR A 51 -3.43 -8.38 13.32
C THR A 51 -3.49 -9.05 11.94
N LYS A 52 -4.65 -9.60 11.52
CA LYS A 52 -4.82 -10.12 10.16
C LYS A 52 -4.84 -8.98 9.14
N ILE A 53 -5.53 -7.89 9.46
CA ILE A 53 -5.55 -6.68 8.62
C ILE A 53 -4.14 -6.09 8.53
N MET A 54 -3.45 -5.94 9.68
CA MET A 54 -2.06 -5.44 9.69
C MET A 54 -1.16 -6.25 8.77
N ARG A 55 -1.23 -7.59 8.85
CA ARG A 55 -0.43 -8.51 8.02
C ARG A 55 -0.79 -8.40 6.54
N GLU A 56 -2.07 -8.39 6.20
CA GLU A 56 -2.48 -8.33 4.79
C GLU A 56 -2.11 -7.00 4.14
N VAL A 57 -2.29 -5.87 4.86
CA VAL A 57 -1.83 -4.56 4.36
C VAL A 57 -0.32 -4.56 4.14
N TYR A 58 0.46 -5.07 5.10
CA TYR A 58 1.92 -5.18 4.94
C TYR A 58 2.29 -5.98 3.68
N ASN A 59 1.64 -7.13 3.47
CA ASN A 59 1.91 -8.01 2.34
C ASN A 59 1.60 -7.32 1.00
N HIS A 60 0.43 -6.69 0.86
CA HIS A 60 0.05 -6.04 -0.40
C HIS A 60 0.94 -4.83 -0.70
N VAL A 61 1.29 -4.04 0.31
CA VAL A 61 2.20 -2.90 0.12
C VAL A 61 3.62 -3.37 -0.22
N GLN A 62 4.10 -4.44 0.42
CA GLN A 62 5.41 -5.01 0.11
C GLN A 62 5.44 -5.62 -1.30
N GLU A 63 4.37 -6.29 -1.71
CA GLU A 63 4.21 -6.83 -3.06
C GLU A 63 4.21 -5.72 -4.11
N TRP A 64 3.44 -4.65 -3.87
CA TRP A 64 3.44 -3.45 -4.71
C TRP A 64 4.84 -2.84 -4.85
N ALA A 65 5.53 -2.64 -3.73
CA ALA A 65 6.85 -2.02 -3.70
C ALA A 65 7.94 -2.91 -4.34
N GLY A 66 7.72 -4.23 -4.36
CA GLY A 66 8.60 -5.21 -4.98
C GLY A 66 9.84 -5.54 -4.15
N LYS A 67 10.91 -5.94 -4.86
CA LYS A 67 12.18 -6.36 -4.26
C LYS A 67 13.34 -5.54 -4.81
N TYR A 68 14.29 -5.23 -3.95
CA TYR A 68 15.53 -4.55 -4.30
C TYR A 68 16.69 -5.40 -3.83
N GLU A 69 17.60 -5.76 -4.74
CA GLU A 69 18.72 -6.68 -4.46
C GLU A 69 18.26 -8.05 -3.91
N GLY A 70 17.07 -8.50 -4.34
CA GLY A 70 16.48 -9.77 -3.89
C GLY A 70 15.79 -9.70 -2.52
N ILE A 71 15.87 -8.56 -1.83
CA ILE A 71 15.26 -8.34 -0.51
C ILE A 71 13.89 -7.68 -0.70
N PRO A 72 12.81 -8.19 -0.08
CA PRO A 72 11.51 -7.53 -0.06
C PRO A 72 11.58 -6.11 0.52
N PHE A 73 10.80 -5.18 -0.03
CA PHE A 73 10.81 -3.81 0.44
C PHE A 73 10.40 -3.71 1.93
N PRO A 74 11.16 -2.98 2.77
CA PRO A 74 10.85 -2.80 4.19
C PRO A 74 9.78 -1.72 4.38
N VAL A 75 8.52 -2.16 4.37
CA VAL A 75 7.33 -1.31 4.60
C VAL A 75 7.30 -0.80 6.04
N GLU A 76 7.11 0.51 6.22
CA GLU A 76 6.87 1.15 7.52
C GLU A 76 5.43 1.67 7.60
N ALA A 77 4.86 1.69 8.81
CA ALA A 77 3.47 2.08 9.00
C ALA A 77 3.20 3.55 8.66
N ASP A 78 4.17 4.43 8.89
CA ASP A 78 4.03 5.86 8.62
C ASP A 78 4.41 6.21 7.16
N ASP A 79 4.66 5.22 6.30
CA ASP A 79 4.92 5.47 4.89
C ASP A 79 3.70 6.07 4.19
N CYS A 80 3.88 7.21 3.53
CA CYS A 80 2.88 7.84 2.68
C CYS A 80 2.79 7.13 1.32
N PHE A 81 1.58 6.83 0.87
CA PHE A 81 1.33 6.12 -0.40
C PHE A 81 1.83 6.88 -1.63
N ASP A 82 1.54 8.18 -1.69
CA ASP A 82 1.91 9.06 -2.79
C ASP A 82 3.41 9.46 -2.75
N GLU A 83 3.97 9.67 -1.56
CA GLU A 83 5.34 10.13 -1.41
C GLU A 83 6.34 8.98 -1.57
N ILE A 84 6.13 7.85 -0.89
CA ILE A 84 7.05 6.71 -0.84
C ILE A 84 6.78 5.74 -1.99
N TYR A 85 5.54 5.32 -2.15
CA TYR A 85 5.20 4.26 -3.11
C TYR A 85 4.79 4.79 -4.49
N LYS A 86 4.59 6.11 -4.63
CA LYS A 86 4.07 6.75 -5.84
C LYS A 86 2.80 6.07 -6.37
N MET A 87 2.02 5.53 -5.42
CA MET A 87 0.75 4.88 -5.67
C MET A 87 -0.30 5.96 -5.84
N ASP A 88 -1.07 5.90 -6.93
CA ASP A 88 -2.19 6.81 -7.13
C ASP A 88 -3.43 6.35 -6.34
N ALA A 89 -4.48 7.17 -6.40
CA ALA A 89 -5.70 6.91 -5.64
C ALA A 89 -6.45 5.68 -6.15
N ASP A 90 -6.41 5.41 -7.45
CA ASP A 90 -7.12 4.29 -8.07
C ASP A 90 -6.44 2.97 -7.66
N ASP A 91 -5.10 2.93 -7.72
CA ASP A 91 -4.29 1.80 -7.24
C ASP A 91 -4.51 1.52 -5.75
N LEU A 92 -4.60 2.57 -4.93
CA LEU A 92 -4.89 2.44 -3.50
C LEU A 92 -6.30 1.91 -3.25
N GLU A 93 -7.29 2.34 -4.05
CA GLU A 93 -8.66 1.83 -3.98
C GLU A 93 -8.75 0.35 -4.38
N TYR A 94 -8.01 -0.07 -5.41
CA TYR A 94 -7.91 -1.49 -5.79
C TYR A 94 -7.28 -2.32 -4.66
N MET A 95 -6.17 -1.86 -4.06
CA MET A 95 -5.55 -2.55 -2.93
C MET A 95 -6.50 -2.69 -1.74
N TYR A 96 -7.24 -1.61 -1.42
CA TYR A 96 -8.27 -1.64 -0.39
C TYR A 96 -9.34 -2.70 -0.69
N ALA A 97 -9.87 -2.73 -1.92
CA ALA A 97 -10.91 -3.65 -2.32
C ALA A 97 -10.45 -5.12 -2.23
N ASP A 98 -9.24 -5.42 -2.68
CA ASP A 98 -8.66 -6.76 -2.64
C ASP A 98 -8.48 -7.26 -1.20
N ILE A 99 -7.93 -6.41 -0.31
CA ILE A 99 -7.77 -6.77 1.11
C ILE A 99 -9.13 -6.95 1.78
N ALA A 100 -10.08 -6.06 1.50
CA ALA A 100 -11.41 -6.14 2.07
C ALA A 100 -12.13 -7.43 1.66
N GLN A 101 -12.09 -7.77 0.38
CA GLN A 101 -12.62 -9.03 -0.14
C GLN A 101 -11.97 -10.24 0.55
N LYS A 102 -10.64 -10.27 0.62
CA LYS A 102 -9.87 -11.37 1.20
C LYS A 102 -10.18 -11.59 2.69
N LEU A 103 -10.48 -10.52 3.43
CA LEU A 103 -10.73 -10.55 4.87
C LEU A 103 -12.20 -10.49 5.26
N GLY A 104 -13.13 -10.54 4.30
CA GLY A 104 -14.56 -10.42 4.54
C GLY A 104 -14.95 -9.11 5.22
N ILE A 105 -14.34 -8.01 4.81
CA ILE A 105 -14.62 -6.66 5.28
C ILE A 105 -15.57 -6.00 4.29
N SER A 106 -16.61 -5.36 4.81
CA SER A 106 -17.58 -4.63 4.00
C SER A 106 -16.97 -3.37 3.43
N THR A 107 -17.23 -3.13 2.15
CA THR A 107 -16.88 -1.88 1.46
C THR A 107 -18.03 -0.88 1.40
N GLU A 108 -19.18 -1.21 2.00
CA GLU A 108 -20.36 -0.35 2.06
C GLU A 108 -20.19 0.80 3.07
N SER A 109 -20.85 1.93 2.78
CA SER A 109 -20.89 3.14 3.63
C SER A 109 -19.51 3.59 4.15
N PRO A 110 -18.47 3.68 3.30
CA PRO A 110 -17.12 4.02 3.74
C PRO A 110 -17.01 5.41 4.37
N GLU A 111 -17.95 6.33 4.08
CA GLU A 111 -18.07 7.65 4.69
C GLU A 111 -18.39 7.64 6.19
N ALA A 112 -18.93 6.54 6.71
CA ALA A 112 -19.15 6.36 8.15
C ALA A 112 -17.84 6.03 8.90
N ASN A 113 -16.77 5.70 8.17
CA ASN A 113 -15.49 5.35 8.75
C ASN A 113 -14.75 6.60 9.29
N PRO A 114 -14.18 6.57 10.51
CA PRO A 114 -13.41 7.70 11.06
C PRO A 114 -12.22 8.13 10.19
N TYR A 115 -11.71 7.23 9.34
CA TYR A 115 -10.59 7.44 8.44
C TYR A 115 -11.00 7.77 6.99
N TRP A 116 -12.30 7.97 6.71
CA TRP A 116 -12.76 8.42 5.40
C TRP A 116 -12.06 9.70 4.94
N ASN A 117 -11.59 9.71 3.68
CA ASN A 117 -10.76 10.78 3.09
C ASN A 117 -9.49 11.15 3.88
N LYS A 118 -9.01 10.25 4.74
CA LYS A 118 -7.77 10.45 5.54
C LYS A 118 -6.73 9.36 5.28
N VAL A 119 -6.96 8.46 4.33
CA VAL A 119 -6.02 7.38 4.02
C VAL A 119 -4.86 7.91 3.19
N THR A 120 -3.81 8.38 3.87
CA THR A 120 -2.57 8.86 3.25
C THR A 120 -1.37 7.96 3.53
N THR A 121 -1.39 7.24 4.65
CA THR A 121 -0.30 6.34 5.07
C THR A 121 -0.75 4.89 5.18
N VAL A 122 0.21 3.96 5.19
CA VAL A 122 -0.02 2.53 5.43
C VAL A 122 -0.80 2.29 6.73
N LYS A 123 -0.48 3.02 7.79
CA LYS A 123 -1.18 2.97 9.08
C LYS A 123 -2.64 3.38 8.95
N ASN A 124 -2.92 4.45 8.19
CA ASN A 124 -4.28 4.91 7.96
C ASN A 124 -5.10 3.86 7.20
N LEU A 125 -4.52 3.14 6.24
CA LEU A 125 -5.21 2.04 5.54
C LEU A 125 -5.57 0.89 6.48
N VAL A 126 -4.63 0.48 7.35
CA VAL A 126 -4.91 -0.53 8.38
C VAL A 126 -6.07 -0.10 9.27
N LEU A 127 -6.03 1.15 9.76
CA LEU A 127 -7.05 1.65 10.68
C LEU A 127 -8.40 1.86 9.98
N PHE A 128 -8.40 2.25 8.70
CA PHE A 128 -9.60 2.31 7.88
C PHE A 128 -10.25 0.92 7.77
N LEU A 129 -9.52 -0.07 7.29
CA LEU A 129 -10.00 -1.46 7.14
C LEU A 129 -10.44 -2.06 8.48
N HIS A 130 -9.74 -1.75 9.57
CA HIS A 130 -10.09 -2.21 10.91
C HIS A 130 -11.42 -1.65 11.42
N ASN A 131 -11.74 -0.39 11.08
CA ASN A 131 -12.99 0.26 11.47
C ASN A 131 -14.15 -0.02 10.49
N GLN A 132 -13.91 -0.74 9.40
CA GLN A 132 -14.99 -1.18 8.52
C GLN A 132 -15.73 -2.39 9.10
N PRO A 133 -17.06 -2.47 8.94
CA PRO A 133 -17.83 -3.63 9.34
C PRO A 133 -17.36 -4.91 8.65
N LYS A 134 -17.51 -6.07 9.28
CA LYS A 134 -17.37 -7.36 8.59
C LYS A 134 -18.63 -7.65 7.78
N VAL A 135 -18.46 -8.32 6.64
CA VAL A 135 -19.59 -8.85 5.86
C VAL A 135 -20.32 -9.87 6.74
N LYS A 136 -21.63 -9.68 6.95
CA LYS A 136 -22.44 -10.68 7.63
C LYS A 136 -22.54 -11.92 6.75
N ASP A 137 -22.14 -13.06 7.27
CA ASP A 137 -22.30 -14.34 6.57
C ASP A 137 -23.81 -14.63 6.48
N SER A 138 -24.39 -14.51 5.30
CA SER A 138 -25.82 -14.69 5.04
C SER A 138 -26.27 -16.17 5.11
N ARG A 139 -25.39 -17.08 5.55
CA ARG A 139 -25.68 -18.50 5.75
C ARG A 139 -26.23 -18.85 7.15
N VAL A 140 -26.39 -17.86 8.02
CA VAL A 140 -27.02 -18.04 9.34
C VAL A 140 -28.11 -16.98 9.52
N ALA A 141 -29.19 -17.12 8.75
CA ALA A 141 -30.47 -16.43 8.97
C ALA A 141 -31.61 -17.37 8.59
#